data_AF-A0A533UKM9-F1
#
_entry.id   AF-A0A533UKM9-F1
#
_cell.length_a   1.000
_cell.length_b   1.000
_cell.length_c   1.000
_cell.angle_alpha   90.00
_cell.angle_beta   90.00
_cell.angle_gamma   90.00
#
_symmetry.space_group_name_H-M   'P 1'
#
loop_
_entity.id
_entity.type
_entity.pdbx_description
1 polymer ?
#
loop_
_entity_poly.entity_id
_entity_poly.type
_entity_poly.pdbx_seq_one_letter_code
_entity_poly.pdbx_strand_id
1 'polypeptide(L)'
;MFGRKNESKDLKDVKAIEDRVDRPGSLEPFYIKNALNPSYQIVTEEEERGLYSIPDVQRIMNLLINDINELNPSFDLYYSCRYPQVERITELKPNQIPGLLERLTKYKVLDSHFYEKVVICDKCSSPNIATRFLCSHCKSTNISQKKTIEHLSCGYVCPEDQLVLDADGRSKHCPRCGVVLEFNASPDVRINEGWFMCSDCSKAARDPLIFFFCRMCERLISVSDTAFVNLYSYTLSKSFNSDTVVLQEPYRQLLRQLGFQVNSPGKVAGRSGVEYLFDIAASKDDKTILVNIVYSDVIVTDAPLVKMFGAVFDCKPTKAILIAVPESAESISLLAKEYDITLLSGNDSKLLLDTLKEVVLTV
;
A
#
# COMPACT_ATOMS: atom_id res chain seq x y z
N MET A 1 5.03 44.13 -40.14
CA MET A 1 4.59 42.89 -40.82
C MET A 1 5.82 42.07 -41.20
N PHE A 2 6.23 41.10 -40.39
CA PHE A 2 7.13 40.03 -40.86
C PHE A 2 6.70 38.72 -40.20
N GLY A 3 6.29 37.78 -41.06
CA GLY A 3 5.56 36.57 -40.70
C GLY A 3 6.42 35.49 -40.09
N ARG A 4 5.82 34.81 -39.11
CA ARG A 4 6.26 33.52 -38.57
C ARG A 4 6.30 32.47 -39.67
N LYS A 5 7.48 31.92 -39.96
CA LYS A 5 7.64 30.63 -40.63
C LYS A 5 8.68 29.82 -39.87
N ASN A 6 8.20 28.78 -39.16
CA ASN A 6 8.80 27.47 -38.92
C ASN A 6 8.53 26.92 -37.49
N GLU A 7 7.26 26.82 -37.11
CA GLU A 7 6.83 25.94 -35.99
C GLU A 7 6.08 24.68 -36.48
N SER A 8 5.79 24.56 -37.78
CA SER A 8 4.90 23.51 -38.30
C SER A 8 5.58 22.19 -38.70
N LYS A 9 6.93 22.13 -38.69
CA LYS A 9 7.67 20.91 -39.06
C LYS A 9 7.93 20.01 -37.84
N ASP A 10 8.33 20.58 -36.70
CA ASP A 10 8.59 19.81 -35.47
C ASP A 10 7.32 19.20 -34.86
N LEU A 11 6.16 19.87 -34.97
CA LEU A 11 4.88 19.36 -34.46
C LEU A 11 4.35 18.15 -35.25
N LYS A 12 4.75 17.97 -36.51
CA LYS A 12 4.30 16.84 -37.34
C LYS A 12 5.09 15.57 -37.05
N ASP A 13 6.38 15.69 -36.75
CA ASP A 13 7.23 14.55 -36.41
C ASP A 13 6.95 14.03 -34.99
N VAL A 14 6.48 14.90 -34.07
CA VAL A 14 5.98 14.49 -32.74
C VAL A 14 4.63 13.78 -32.85
N LYS A 15 3.70 14.29 -33.66
CA LYS A 15 2.38 13.65 -33.88
C LYS A 15 2.47 12.28 -34.56
N ALA A 16 3.38 12.11 -35.51
CA ALA A 16 3.58 10.84 -36.21
C ALA A 16 4.14 9.71 -35.33
N ILE A 17 4.70 10.05 -34.15
CA ILE A 17 5.15 9.10 -33.12
C ILE A 17 4.01 8.77 -32.16
N GLU A 18 3.15 9.76 -31.82
CA GLU A 18 1.93 9.55 -31.03
C GLU A 18 0.92 8.62 -31.74
N ASP A 19 0.80 8.73 -33.07
CA ASP A 19 -0.17 7.98 -33.89
C ASP A 19 0.25 6.52 -34.20
N ARG A 20 1.41 6.05 -33.71
CA ARG A 20 1.89 4.66 -33.89
C ARG A 20 1.82 3.80 -32.64
N VAL A 21 1.22 4.30 -31.57
CA VAL A 21 0.91 3.49 -30.40
C VAL A 21 -0.54 3.07 -30.52
N ASP A 22 -0.76 1.87 -31.05
CA ASP A 22 -1.97 1.10 -30.79
C ASP A 22 -2.21 1.21 -29.29
N ARG A 23 -3.24 1.94 -28.85
CA ARG A 23 -3.57 2.08 -27.43
C ARG A 23 -4.15 0.74 -26.99
N PRO A 24 -3.39 -0.15 -26.33
CA PRO A 24 -4.05 -1.24 -25.63
C PRO A 24 -4.77 -0.54 -24.48
N GLY A 25 -6.07 -0.81 -24.36
CA GLY A 25 -6.98 -0.11 -23.46
C GLY A 25 -6.39 0.13 -22.08
N SER A 26 -6.86 1.21 -21.44
CA SER A 26 -6.73 1.46 -20.00
C SER A 26 -6.46 0.18 -19.25
N LEU A 27 -5.17 -0.11 -19.02
CA LEU A 27 -4.76 -1.23 -18.21
C LEU A 27 -5.06 -0.77 -16.79
N GLU A 28 -6.33 -0.94 -16.42
CA GLU A 28 -6.75 -1.12 -15.05
C GLU A 28 -5.61 -1.84 -14.33
N PRO A 29 -5.00 -1.18 -13.32
CA PRO A 29 -3.77 -1.66 -12.73
C PRO A 29 -3.91 -3.13 -12.36
N PHE A 30 -2.80 -3.87 -12.45
CA PHE A 30 -2.59 -5.29 -12.15
C PHE A 30 -3.28 -5.88 -10.89
N TYR A 31 -3.93 -5.04 -10.08
CA TYR A 31 -4.98 -5.42 -9.12
C TYR A 31 -6.22 -6.05 -9.79
N ILE A 32 -6.43 -5.82 -11.09
CA ILE A 32 -7.68 -6.09 -11.78
C ILE A 32 -7.47 -7.09 -12.94
N LYS A 33 -6.71 -8.17 -12.70
CA LYS A 33 -6.82 -9.39 -13.53
C LYS A 33 -7.48 -10.57 -12.83
N ASN A 34 -7.98 -10.36 -11.61
CA ASN A 34 -8.89 -11.27 -10.90
C ASN A 34 -10.12 -10.54 -10.30
N ALA A 35 -10.45 -9.33 -10.76
CA ALA A 35 -11.55 -8.51 -10.20
C ALA A 35 -12.48 -7.85 -11.24
N LEU A 36 -12.44 -8.26 -12.52
CA LEU A 36 -13.39 -7.83 -13.56
C LEU A 36 -14.44 -8.92 -13.73
N ASN A 37 -15.73 -8.73 -13.50
CA ASN A 37 -16.55 -7.55 -13.77
C ASN A 37 -17.84 -7.70 -12.95
N PRO A 38 -18.22 -6.73 -12.10
CA PRO A 38 -19.65 -6.39 -12.12
C PRO A 38 -19.84 -4.89 -12.03
N SER A 39 -20.15 -4.30 -13.19
CA SER A 39 -21.04 -3.14 -13.27
C SER A 39 -22.19 -3.30 -12.28
N TYR A 40 -22.19 -2.54 -11.18
CA TYR A 40 -23.31 -2.36 -10.24
C TYR A 40 -24.24 -3.59 -10.18
N GLN A 41 -23.71 -4.77 -9.85
CA GLN A 41 -24.60 -5.87 -9.49
C GLN A 41 -25.33 -5.41 -8.24
N ILE A 42 -26.66 -5.51 -8.27
CA ILE A 42 -27.49 -5.46 -7.07
C ILE A 42 -26.85 -6.46 -6.12
N VAL A 43 -26.17 -5.93 -5.11
CA VAL A 43 -25.66 -6.71 -3.99
C VAL A 43 -26.85 -7.45 -3.42
N THR A 44 -26.79 -8.78 -3.41
CA THR A 44 -27.78 -9.55 -2.66
C THR A 44 -27.44 -9.42 -1.18
N GLU A 45 -28.46 -9.26 -0.32
CA GLU A 45 -28.25 -9.25 1.14
C GLU A 45 -27.48 -10.50 1.61
N GLU A 46 -27.61 -11.62 0.89
CA GLU A 46 -26.89 -12.87 1.13
C GLU A 46 -25.37 -12.76 0.94
N GLU A 47 -24.90 -12.02 -0.07
CA GLU A 47 -23.47 -11.78 -0.28
C GLU A 47 -22.87 -10.87 0.78
N GLU A 48 -23.61 -9.84 1.20
CA GLU A 48 -23.18 -8.93 2.28
C GLU A 48 -23.10 -9.67 3.61
N ARG A 49 -24.10 -10.50 3.93
CA ARG A 49 -24.13 -11.38 5.10
C ARG A 49 -22.92 -12.32 5.14
N GLY A 50 -22.67 -13.02 4.03
CA GLY A 50 -21.49 -13.88 3.90
C GLY A 50 -20.15 -13.17 4.16
N LEU A 51 -20.07 -11.85 3.95
CA LEU A 51 -18.87 -11.06 4.20
C LEU A 51 -18.57 -10.91 5.68
N TYR A 52 -19.59 -10.66 6.52
CA TYR A 52 -19.43 -10.53 7.98
C TYR A 52 -19.08 -11.86 8.64
N SER A 53 -19.42 -12.99 8.01
CA SER A 53 -19.03 -14.32 8.48
C SER A 53 -17.52 -14.61 8.32
N ILE A 54 -16.78 -13.76 7.62
CA ILE A 54 -15.33 -13.92 7.43
C ILE A 54 -14.59 -13.45 8.69
N PRO A 55 -13.73 -14.28 9.33
CA PRO A 55 -13.01 -13.91 10.54
C PRO A 55 -12.16 -12.65 10.39
N ASP A 56 -11.45 -12.51 9.27
CA ASP A 56 -10.61 -11.34 9.02
C ASP A 56 -11.44 -10.05 8.87
N VAL A 57 -12.68 -10.14 8.36
CA VAL A 57 -13.60 -8.99 8.33
C VAL A 57 -13.99 -8.62 9.75
N GLN A 58 -14.43 -9.57 10.58
CA GLN A 58 -14.77 -9.31 11.99
C GLN A 58 -13.62 -8.64 12.76
N ARG A 59 -12.36 -9.04 12.50
CA ARG A 59 -11.18 -8.43 13.11
C ARG A 59 -10.92 -7.01 12.61
N ILE A 60 -11.02 -6.77 11.31
CA ILE A 60 -10.90 -5.42 10.72
C ILE A 60 -11.95 -4.49 11.32
N MET A 61 -13.19 -4.95 11.44
CA MET A 61 -14.27 -4.16 12.01
C MET A 61 -14.06 -3.89 13.50
N ASN A 62 -13.68 -4.90 14.30
CA ASN A 62 -13.36 -4.70 15.71
C ASN A 62 -12.20 -3.72 15.91
N LEU A 63 -11.17 -3.76 15.04
CA LEU A 63 -10.06 -2.81 15.08
C LEU A 63 -10.53 -1.37 14.82
N LEU A 64 -11.38 -1.16 13.82
CA LEU A 64 -11.92 0.16 13.47
C LEU A 64 -12.97 0.70 14.46
N ILE A 65 -13.65 -0.19 15.19
CA ILE A 65 -14.64 0.21 16.21
C ILE A 65 -13.93 0.61 17.51
N ASN A 66 -12.88 -0.13 17.90
CA ASN A 66 -12.35 -0.04 19.27
C ASN A 66 -10.96 0.60 19.37
N ASP A 67 -10.13 0.51 18.33
CA ASP A 67 -8.69 0.74 18.48
C ASP A 67 -8.16 1.88 17.59
N ILE A 68 -8.70 2.05 16.38
CA ILE A 68 -8.30 3.11 15.42
C ILE A 68 -9.50 3.62 14.63
N ASN A 69 -9.38 4.82 14.04
CA ASN A 69 -10.45 5.39 13.22
C ASN A 69 -10.28 5.18 11.72
N GLU A 70 -9.07 4.86 11.26
CA GLU A 70 -8.72 4.82 9.85
C GLU A 70 -7.60 3.80 9.55
N LEU A 71 -7.78 3.04 8.48
CA LEU A 71 -6.77 2.15 7.90
C LEU A 71 -5.96 2.93 6.86
N ASN A 72 -4.68 3.13 7.13
CA ASN A 72 -3.80 3.86 6.23
C ASN A 72 -3.00 2.91 5.34
N PRO A 73 -2.89 3.20 4.03
CA PRO A 73 -2.00 2.47 3.16
C PRO A 73 -0.55 2.83 3.46
N SER A 74 0.36 1.97 3.02
CA SER A 74 1.79 2.23 3.00
C SER A 74 2.39 1.71 1.69
N PHE A 75 3.29 2.49 1.11
CA PHE A 75 3.97 2.13 -0.11
C PHE A 75 5.02 1.03 0.12
N ASP A 76 5.08 0.05 -0.77
CA ASP A 76 6.04 -1.05 -0.76
C ASP A 76 6.45 -1.39 -2.20
N LEU A 77 7.75 -1.61 -2.44
CA LEU A 77 8.24 -1.86 -3.81
C LEU A 77 7.78 -3.21 -4.40
N TYR A 78 7.49 -4.19 -3.55
CA TYR A 78 7.10 -5.54 -3.95
C TYR A 78 5.58 -5.68 -4.04
N TYR A 79 4.86 -5.16 -3.04
CA TYR A 79 3.39 -5.25 -2.97
C TYR A 79 2.66 -4.04 -3.55
N SER A 80 3.36 -2.96 -3.88
CA SER A 80 2.84 -1.64 -4.29
C SER A 80 2.04 -0.91 -3.21
N CYS A 81 1.17 -1.62 -2.51
CA CYS A 81 0.34 -1.11 -1.42
C CYS A 81 0.22 -2.16 -0.33
N ARG A 82 0.38 -1.71 0.92
CA ARG A 82 0.26 -2.53 2.13
C ARG A 82 -0.60 -1.84 3.16
N TYR A 83 -1.22 -2.63 4.03
CA TYR A 83 -1.99 -2.13 5.18
C TYR A 83 -1.45 -2.76 6.45
N PRO A 84 -0.35 -2.24 7.03
CA PRO A 84 0.33 -2.85 8.16
C PRO A 84 -0.57 -3.07 9.37
N GLN A 85 -1.57 -2.20 9.56
CA GLN A 85 -2.57 -2.33 10.62
C GLN A 85 -3.40 -3.61 10.44
N VAL A 86 -3.84 -3.92 9.21
CA VAL A 86 -4.63 -5.11 8.88
C VAL A 86 -3.77 -6.37 8.87
N GLU A 87 -2.55 -6.29 8.35
CA GLU A 87 -1.60 -7.42 8.31
C GLU A 87 -1.24 -7.93 9.70
N ARG A 88 -1.29 -7.07 10.72
CA ARG A 88 -1.00 -7.45 12.11
C ARG A 88 -2.11 -8.28 12.72
N ILE A 89 -3.35 -8.07 12.29
CA ILE A 89 -4.56 -8.61 12.91
C ILE A 89 -5.27 -9.67 12.06
N THR A 90 -4.75 -10.01 10.88
CA THR A 90 -5.36 -11.00 9.97
C THR A 90 -4.32 -12.04 9.54
N GLU A 91 -4.81 -13.14 8.97
CA GLU A 91 -3.95 -14.16 8.33
C GLU A 91 -3.73 -13.86 6.83
N LEU A 92 -4.16 -12.69 6.37
CA LEU A 92 -4.11 -12.29 4.96
C LEU A 92 -2.70 -11.89 4.54
N LYS A 93 -2.32 -12.29 3.33
CA LYS A 93 -1.09 -11.78 2.70
C LYS A 93 -1.29 -10.33 2.26
N PRO A 94 -0.23 -9.51 2.24
CA PRO A 94 -0.34 -8.09 1.88
C PRO A 94 -1.04 -7.81 0.54
N ASN A 95 -0.85 -8.68 -0.46
CA ASN A 95 -1.49 -8.55 -1.77
C ASN A 95 -2.99 -8.91 -1.79
N GLN A 96 -3.52 -9.55 -0.75
CA GLN A 96 -4.95 -9.92 -0.65
C GLN A 96 -5.78 -8.80 0.01
N ILE A 97 -5.15 -7.99 0.86
CA ILE A 97 -5.84 -7.00 1.67
C ILE A 97 -6.50 -5.89 0.85
N PRO A 98 -5.84 -5.26 -0.16
CA PRO A 98 -6.47 -4.21 -0.95
C PRO A 98 -7.79 -4.63 -1.60
N GLY A 99 -7.83 -5.85 -2.15
CA GLY A 99 -9.05 -6.40 -2.77
C GLY A 99 -10.17 -6.66 -1.75
N LEU A 100 -9.83 -7.06 -0.52
CA LEU A 100 -10.82 -7.21 0.55
C LEU A 100 -11.39 -5.84 0.98
N LEU A 101 -10.54 -4.84 1.16
CA LEU A 101 -10.97 -3.49 1.57
C LEU A 101 -11.82 -2.82 0.48
N GLU A 102 -11.44 -2.94 -0.78
CA GLU A 102 -12.24 -2.48 -1.92
C GLU A 102 -13.62 -3.16 -1.95
N ARG A 103 -13.65 -4.47 -1.70
CA ARG A 103 -14.90 -5.22 -1.61
C ARG A 103 -15.77 -4.69 -0.44
N LEU A 104 -15.20 -4.48 0.74
CA LEU A 104 -15.91 -3.88 1.88
C LEU A 104 -16.46 -2.47 1.56
N THR A 105 -15.75 -1.68 0.75
CA THR A 105 -16.26 -0.39 0.25
C THR A 105 -17.43 -0.55 -0.71
N LYS A 106 -17.37 -1.52 -1.62
CA LYS A 106 -18.49 -1.83 -2.53
C LYS A 106 -19.77 -2.18 -1.77
N TYR A 107 -19.64 -2.91 -0.65
CA TYR A 107 -20.74 -3.28 0.24
C TYR A 107 -21.09 -2.21 1.29
N LYS A 108 -20.57 -0.97 1.17
CA LYS A 108 -20.87 0.14 2.08
C LYS A 108 -20.56 -0.14 3.56
N VAL A 109 -19.64 -1.07 3.82
CA VAL A 109 -19.07 -1.34 5.14
C VAL A 109 -18.00 -0.30 5.46
N LEU A 110 -17.18 0.04 4.47
CA LEU A 110 -16.12 1.05 4.57
C LEU A 110 -16.35 2.19 3.60
N ASP A 111 -15.95 3.40 4.00
CA ASP A 111 -15.76 4.53 3.08
C ASP A 111 -14.28 4.63 2.71
N SER A 112 -13.98 4.73 1.42
CA SER A 112 -12.61 4.91 0.91
C SER A 112 -12.29 6.38 0.70
N HIS A 113 -11.13 6.83 1.15
CA HIS A 113 -10.62 8.19 0.95
C HIS A 113 -9.32 8.14 0.14
N PHE A 114 -9.18 9.04 -0.83
CA PHE A 114 -7.93 9.15 -1.58
C PHE A 114 -6.79 9.51 -0.63
N TYR A 115 -5.72 8.71 -0.63
CA TYR A 115 -4.55 8.94 0.21
C TYR A 115 -3.40 9.52 -0.60
N GLU A 116 -2.93 8.78 -1.61
CA GLU A 116 -1.88 9.23 -2.51
C GLU A 116 -1.97 8.58 -3.89
N LYS A 117 -1.09 9.02 -4.80
CA LYS A 117 -0.98 8.48 -6.16
C LYS A 117 0.45 8.04 -6.41
N VAL A 118 0.62 6.77 -6.78
CA VAL A 118 1.92 6.14 -7.02
C VAL A 118 2.15 5.96 -8.52
N VAL A 119 3.33 6.33 -8.99
CA VAL A 119 3.77 6.09 -10.38
C VAL A 119 4.07 4.61 -10.56
N ILE A 120 3.51 3.99 -11.61
CA ILE A 120 3.74 2.59 -11.95
C ILE A 120 4.15 2.44 -13.42
N CYS A 121 4.79 1.31 -13.73
CA CYS A 121 5.06 0.95 -15.11
C CYS A 121 3.76 0.50 -15.80
N ASP A 122 3.40 1.12 -16.92
CA ASP A 122 2.28 0.71 -17.76
C ASP A 122 2.42 -0.70 -18.37
N LYS A 123 3.64 -1.24 -18.45
CA LYS A 123 3.94 -2.56 -19.03
C LYS A 123 3.87 -3.70 -18.01
N CYS A 124 4.48 -3.51 -16.85
CA CYS A 124 4.66 -4.57 -15.84
C CYS A 124 4.06 -4.23 -14.48
N SER A 125 3.47 -3.04 -14.34
CA SER A 125 2.82 -2.53 -13.13
C SER A 125 3.70 -2.43 -11.90
N SER A 126 5.01 -2.60 -12.05
CA SER A 126 5.96 -2.36 -10.96
C SER A 126 6.01 -0.87 -10.61
N PRO A 127 6.03 -0.54 -9.31
CA PRO A 127 6.24 0.82 -8.83
C PRO A 127 7.73 1.19 -8.71
N ASN A 128 8.66 0.29 -9.05
CA ASN A 128 10.10 0.53 -8.99
C ASN A 128 10.56 1.40 -10.18
N ILE A 129 10.16 2.66 -10.13
CA ILE A 129 10.35 3.66 -11.16
C ILE A 129 11.40 4.66 -10.71
N ALA A 130 12.48 4.79 -11.49
CA ALA A 130 13.49 5.80 -11.28
C ALA A 130 13.31 6.96 -12.27
N THR A 131 13.56 8.18 -11.83
CA THR A 131 13.73 9.31 -12.75
C THR A 131 15.08 9.17 -13.47
N ARG A 132 15.06 9.33 -14.79
CA ARG A 132 16.26 9.42 -15.64
C ARG A 132 16.28 10.74 -16.41
N PHE A 133 17.39 11.44 -16.27
CA PHE A 133 17.69 12.63 -17.06
C PHE A 133 18.54 12.22 -18.28
N LEU A 134 18.12 12.66 -19.46
CA LEU A 134 18.77 12.35 -20.74
C LEU A 134 19.21 13.63 -21.44
N CYS A 135 20.30 13.56 -22.19
CA CYS A 135 20.73 14.64 -23.07
C CYS A 135 19.64 14.97 -24.11
N SER A 136 19.27 16.24 -24.23
CA SER A 136 18.27 16.72 -25.20
C SER A 136 18.70 16.57 -26.66
N HIS A 137 19.98 16.29 -26.93
CA HIS A 137 20.50 16.14 -28.29
C HIS A 137 20.72 14.68 -28.70
N CYS A 138 21.31 13.85 -27.85
CA CYS A 138 21.65 12.46 -28.20
C CYS A 138 20.96 11.41 -27.32
N LYS A 139 20.15 11.82 -26.33
CA LYS A 139 19.43 10.95 -25.38
C LYS A 139 20.32 10.10 -24.46
N SER A 140 21.63 10.36 -24.41
CA SER A 140 22.54 9.71 -23.46
C SER A 140 22.19 10.09 -22.00
N THR A 141 22.36 9.15 -21.07
CA THR A 141 22.30 9.39 -19.62
C THR A 141 23.59 9.98 -19.05
N ASN A 142 24.68 10.02 -19.83
CA ASN A 142 25.99 10.50 -19.41
C ASN A 142 26.02 12.04 -19.45
N ILE A 143 25.26 12.65 -18.56
CA ILE A 143 25.14 14.09 -18.41
C ILE A 143 25.55 14.53 -17.00
N SER A 144 26.20 15.68 -16.90
CA SER A 144 26.57 16.31 -15.63
C SER A 144 25.98 17.70 -15.56
N GLN A 145 25.41 18.06 -14.41
CA GLN A 145 25.00 19.44 -14.15
C GLN A 145 26.23 20.29 -13.83
N LYS A 146 26.46 21.36 -14.58
CA LYS A 146 27.60 22.27 -14.44
C LYS A 146 27.15 23.71 -14.35
N LYS A 147 27.97 24.54 -13.68
CA LYS A 147 27.90 25.99 -13.82
C LYS A 147 28.45 26.36 -15.19
N THR A 148 27.72 27.19 -15.92
CA THR A 148 28.16 27.73 -17.20
C THR A 148 28.37 29.22 -17.10
N ILE A 149 29.29 29.71 -17.91
CA ILE A 149 29.71 31.09 -17.96
C ILE A 149 29.37 31.56 -19.36
N GLU A 150 28.51 32.56 -19.42
CA GLU A 150 28.09 33.26 -20.62
C GLU A 150 28.84 34.59 -20.69
N HIS A 151 29.63 34.75 -21.76
CA HIS A 151 30.26 36.02 -22.09
C HIS A 151 29.29 36.85 -22.92
N LEU A 152 28.70 37.89 -22.33
CA LEU A 152 27.59 38.63 -22.95
C LEU A 152 28.02 39.35 -24.23
N SER A 153 29.23 39.89 -24.29
CA SER A 153 29.74 40.59 -25.47
C SER A 153 29.88 39.71 -26.72
N CYS A 154 30.21 38.42 -26.58
CA CYS A 154 30.36 37.52 -27.73
C CYS A 154 29.31 36.39 -27.80
N GLY A 155 28.42 36.31 -26.81
CA GLY A 155 27.37 35.30 -26.68
C GLY A 155 27.87 33.86 -26.51
N TYR A 156 29.15 33.66 -26.16
CA TYR A 156 29.70 32.32 -25.95
C TYR A 156 29.34 31.80 -24.56
N VAL A 157 28.83 30.56 -24.50
CA VAL A 157 28.48 29.87 -23.25
C VAL A 157 29.34 28.62 -23.14
N CYS A 158 30.06 28.48 -22.03
CA CYS A 158 30.86 27.29 -21.75
C CYS A 158 30.81 26.93 -20.27
N PRO A 159 31.05 25.66 -19.90
CA PRO A 159 31.29 25.27 -18.52
C PRO A 159 32.46 26.02 -17.90
N GLU A 160 32.39 26.27 -16.59
CA GLU A 160 33.49 26.94 -15.88
C GLU A 160 34.84 26.22 -15.99
N ASP A 161 34.82 24.89 -16.01
CA ASP A 161 36.03 24.07 -16.13
C ASP A 161 36.62 24.02 -17.55
N GLN A 162 35.96 24.65 -18.53
CA GLN A 162 36.47 24.81 -19.90
C GLN A 162 37.03 26.20 -20.20
N LEU A 163 37.06 27.10 -19.21
CA LEU A 163 37.70 28.39 -19.38
C LEU A 163 39.21 28.24 -19.54
N VAL A 164 39.77 28.97 -20.50
CA VAL A 164 41.22 28.98 -20.73
C VAL A 164 41.86 29.79 -19.61
N LEU A 165 42.82 29.20 -18.92
CA LEU A 165 43.66 29.90 -17.94
C LEU A 165 44.90 30.44 -18.65
N ASP A 166 45.32 31.64 -18.29
CA ASP A 166 46.64 32.14 -18.67
C ASP A 166 47.76 31.25 -18.09
N ALA A 167 48.98 31.42 -18.61
CA ALA A 167 50.17 30.66 -18.19
C ALA A 167 50.42 30.68 -16.66
N ASP A 168 50.05 31.78 -16.00
CA ASP A 168 50.20 31.97 -14.55
C ASP A 168 49.00 31.46 -13.73
N GLY A 169 47.93 30.98 -14.39
CA GLY A 169 46.72 30.46 -13.76
C GLY A 169 45.80 31.50 -13.11
N ARG A 170 46.06 32.80 -13.34
CA ARG A 170 45.39 33.91 -12.62
C ARG A 170 44.16 34.47 -13.32
N SER A 171 44.19 34.53 -14.65
CA SER A 171 43.12 35.10 -15.49
C SER A 171 42.40 33.97 -16.24
N LYS A 172 41.07 34.09 -16.33
CA LYS A 172 40.22 33.20 -17.10
C LYS A 172 39.79 33.91 -18.38
N HIS A 173 39.94 33.26 -19.52
CA HIS A 173 39.67 33.84 -20.84
C HIS A 173 38.49 33.14 -21.50
N CYS A 174 37.72 33.92 -22.27
CA CYS A 174 36.69 33.38 -23.14
C CYS A 174 37.34 32.50 -24.22
N PRO A 175 37.00 31.21 -24.33
CA PRO A 175 37.57 30.32 -25.35
C PRO A 175 37.28 30.75 -26.80
N ARG A 176 36.23 31.56 -27.01
CA ARG A 176 35.82 32.02 -28.34
C ARG A 176 36.54 33.28 -28.81
N CYS A 177 36.72 34.26 -27.94
CA CYS A 177 37.25 35.58 -28.33
C CYS A 177 38.56 35.95 -27.62
N GLY A 178 39.02 35.15 -26.65
CA GLY A 178 40.26 35.38 -25.90
C GLY A 178 40.20 36.48 -24.85
N VAL A 179 39.09 37.21 -24.74
CA VAL A 179 38.90 38.31 -23.78
C VAL A 179 38.93 37.77 -22.36
N VAL A 180 39.63 38.50 -21.47
CA VAL A 180 39.68 38.22 -20.03
C VAL A 180 38.29 38.41 -19.42
N LEU A 181 37.80 37.40 -18.70
CA LEU A 181 36.50 37.42 -18.04
C LEU A 181 36.64 37.89 -16.58
N GLU A 182 36.08 39.06 -16.26
CA GLU A 182 36.08 39.62 -14.90
C GLU A 182 34.76 39.31 -14.16
N PHE A 183 34.77 38.27 -13.33
CA PHE A 183 33.57 37.77 -12.63
C PHE A 183 33.02 38.69 -11.54
N ASN A 184 33.86 39.56 -10.95
CA ASN A 184 33.50 40.36 -9.77
C ASN A 184 33.37 41.87 -10.06
N ALA A 185 33.68 42.31 -11.29
CA ALA A 185 33.81 43.72 -11.63
C ALA A 185 33.07 44.14 -12.91
N SER A 186 32.73 43.19 -13.79
CA SER A 186 32.12 43.49 -15.08
C SER A 186 30.70 42.90 -15.20
N PRO A 187 29.70 43.66 -15.69
CA PRO A 187 28.39 43.12 -16.02
C PRO A 187 28.42 42.20 -17.26
N ASP A 188 29.57 42.08 -17.94
CA ASP A 188 29.75 41.35 -19.20
C ASP A 188 29.85 39.81 -19.03
N VAL A 189 29.82 39.33 -17.78
CA VAL A 189 29.86 37.90 -17.46
C VAL A 189 28.59 37.50 -16.72
N ARG A 190 27.85 36.54 -17.28
CA ARG A 190 26.71 35.92 -16.61
C ARG A 190 27.06 34.48 -16.23
N ILE A 191 26.98 34.18 -14.94
CA ILE A 191 27.09 32.81 -14.43
C ILE A 191 25.69 32.22 -14.44
N ASN A 192 25.49 31.20 -15.26
CA ASN A 192 24.24 30.44 -15.32
C ASN A 192 24.44 29.11 -14.58
N GLU A 193 23.72 28.93 -13.46
CA GLU A 193 23.72 27.67 -12.74
C GLU A 193 22.78 26.65 -13.42
N GLY A 194 23.10 25.36 -13.26
CA GLY A 194 22.16 24.29 -13.55
C GLY A 194 22.10 23.79 -15.00
N TRP A 195 23.04 24.15 -15.87
CA TRP A 195 23.10 23.61 -17.23
C TRP A 195 23.58 22.16 -17.25
N PHE A 196 23.09 21.37 -18.18
CA PHE A 196 23.46 19.97 -18.38
C PHE A 196 24.43 19.83 -19.55
N MET A 197 25.61 19.27 -19.26
CA MET A 197 26.64 18.95 -20.25
C MET A 197 26.64 17.45 -20.51
N CYS A 198 26.56 17.04 -21.78
CA CYS A 198 26.67 15.63 -22.15
C CYS A 198 28.12 15.26 -22.48
N SER A 199 28.64 14.22 -21.84
CA SER A 199 29.99 13.72 -22.08
C SER A 199 30.12 12.99 -23.42
N ASP A 200 29.03 12.43 -23.94
CA ASP A 200 29.06 11.60 -25.16
C ASP A 200 28.98 12.44 -26.46
N CYS A 201 28.26 13.56 -26.45
CA CYS A 201 28.13 14.43 -27.62
C CYS A 201 28.66 15.86 -27.41
N SER A 202 29.19 16.16 -26.21
CA SER A 202 29.76 17.46 -25.82
C SER A 202 28.81 18.67 -25.93
N LYS A 203 27.51 18.44 -26.17
CA LYS A 203 26.51 19.52 -26.24
C LYS A 203 26.01 19.91 -24.85
N ALA A 204 25.75 21.21 -24.73
CA ALA A 204 25.19 21.84 -23.55
C ALA A 204 23.68 22.09 -23.75
N ALA A 205 22.88 21.87 -22.73
CA ALA A 205 21.47 22.26 -22.72
C ALA A 205 21.06 22.78 -21.34
N ARG A 206 20.09 23.69 -21.31
CA ARG A 206 19.52 24.17 -20.05
C ARG A 206 18.68 23.09 -19.38
N ASP A 207 17.82 22.44 -20.15
CA ASP A 207 16.90 21.43 -19.65
C ASP A 207 17.23 20.05 -20.25
N PRO A 208 17.39 19.01 -19.42
CA PRO A 208 17.51 17.64 -19.89
C PRO A 208 16.12 17.11 -20.25
N LEU A 209 16.08 16.06 -21.06
CA LEU A 209 14.85 15.29 -21.23
C LEU A 209 14.63 14.44 -19.97
N ILE A 210 13.48 14.59 -19.33
CA ILE A 210 13.10 13.80 -18.15
C ILE A 210 12.24 12.63 -18.60
N PHE A 211 12.68 11.43 -18.25
CA PHE A 211 11.94 10.19 -18.44
C PHE A 211 11.89 9.42 -17.12
N PHE A 212 10.88 8.58 -16.98
CA PHE A 212 10.83 7.53 -15.99
C PHE A 212 11.45 6.25 -16.55
N PHE A 213 12.09 5.47 -15.70
CA PHE A 213 12.74 4.20 -16.06
C PHE A 213 12.29 3.12 -15.08
N CYS A 214 11.60 2.10 -15.60
CA CYS A 214 11.22 0.96 -14.81
C CYS A 214 12.43 0.04 -14.60
N ARG A 215 12.83 -0.16 -13.34
CA ARG A 215 13.96 -1.06 -13.01
C ARG A 215 13.64 -2.54 -13.18
N MET A 216 12.37 -2.89 -13.31
CA MET A 216 11.94 -4.30 -13.44
C MET A 216 11.92 -4.80 -14.87
N CYS A 217 11.47 -3.99 -15.83
CA CYS A 217 11.36 -4.39 -17.24
C CYS A 217 12.15 -3.49 -18.20
N GLU A 218 12.97 -2.59 -17.64
CA GLU A 218 13.85 -1.65 -18.35
C GLU A 218 13.13 -0.69 -19.31
N ARG A 219 11.81 -0.56 -19.16
CA ARG A 219 11.03 0.35 -19.98
C ARG A 219 11.32 1.80 -19.62
N LEU A 220 11.62 2.60 -20.64
CA LEU A 220 11.65 4.05 -20.58
C LEU A 220 10.24 4.60 -20.84
N ILE A 221 9.75 5.48 -19.97
CA ILE A 221 8.38 6.02 -19.95
C ILE A 221 8.50 7.54 -19.96
N SER A 222 7.82 8.21 -20.90
CA SER A 222 7.81 9.67 -20.92
C SER A 222 6.96 10.22 -19.77
N VAL A 223 7.16 11.47 -19.37
CA VAL A 223 6.31 12.09 -18.34
C VAL A 223 4.84 12.10 -18.76
N SER A 224 4.53 12.30 -20.04
CA SER A 224 3.16 12.28 -20.57
C SER A 224 2.52 10.89 -20.59
N ASP A 225 3.31 9.82 -20.68
CA ASP A 225 2.83 8.43 -20.71
C ASP A 225 2.80 7.77 -19.32
N THR A 226 2.96 8.56 -18.26
CA THR A 226 3.06 8.05 -16.89
C THR A 226 1.74 7.43 -16.46
N ALA A 227 1.78 6.15 -16.07
CA ALA A 227 0.66 5.47 -15.45
C ALA A 227 0.70 5.63 -13.92
N PHE A 228 -0.48 5.66 -13.32
CA PHE A 228 -0.63 5.85 -11.88
C PHE A 228 -1.62 4.86 -11.28
N VAL A 229 -1.40 4.52 -10.01
CA VAL A 229 -2.39 3.85 -9.16
C VAL A 229 -2.70 4.73 -7.95
N ASN A 230 -3.97 4.81 -7.57
CA ASN A 230 -4.38 5.49 -6.36
C ASN A 230 -4.25 4.53 -5.17
N LEU A 231 -3.71 5.02 -4.07
CA LEU A 231 -3.81 4.36 -2.78
C LEU A 231 -4.95 5.01 -1.99
N TYR A 232 -5.69 4.19 -1.26
CA TYR A 232 -6.84 4.62 -0.47
C TYR A 232 -6.63 4.32 1.00
N SER A 233 -7.07 5.24 1.85
CA SER A 233 -7.34 4.94 3.26
C SER A 233 -8.81 4.59 3.42
N TYR A 234 -9.14 3.92 4.54
CA TYR A 234 -10.51 3.45 4.77
C TYR A 234 -10.98 3.75 6.19
N THR A 235 -12.20 4.23 6.31
CA THR A 235 -12.92 4.42 7.58
C THR A 235 -14.18 3.58 7.58
N LEU A 236 -14.78 3.35 8.75
CA LEU A 236 -16.13 2.79 8.82
C LEU A 236 -17.10 3.71 8.07
N SER A 237 -17.98 3.11 7.28
CA SER A 237 -19.05 3.84 6.62
C SER A 237 -20.05 4.35 7.65
N LYS A 238 -20.65 5.51 7.38
CA LYS A 238 -21.77 6.02 8.20
C LYS A 238 -23.03 5.13 8.13
N SER A 239 -23.16 4.32 7.08
CA SER A 239 -24.26 3.36 6.92
C SER A 239 -23.96 1.99 7.52
N PHE A 240 -22.77 1.79 8.08
CA PHE A 240 -22.39 0.52 8.67
C PHE A 240 -23.25 0.21 9.90
N ASN A 241 -23.85 -0.98 9.94
CA ASN A 241 -24.61 -1.46 11.08
C ASN A 241 -23.71 -2.28 12.02
N SER A 242 -23.40 -1.73 13.20
CA SER A 242 -22.58 -2.38 14.22
C SER A 242 -23.16 -3.70 14.74
N ASP A 243 -24.46 -3.94 14.61
CA ASP A 243 -25.11 -5.17 15.09
C ASP A 243 -24.68 -6.41 14.29
N THR A 244 -24.08 -6.23 13.12
CA THR A 244 -23.52 -7.29 12.26
C THR A 244 -22.12 -7.75 12.72
N VAL A 245 -21.58 -7.14 13.76
CA VAL A 245 -20.24 -7.42 14.28
C VAL A 245 -20.33 -7.84 15.74
N VAL A 246 -19.69 -8.96 16.07
CA VAL A 246 -19.57 -9.37 17.47
C VAL A 246 -18.49 -8.53 18.12
N LEU A 247 -18.90 -7.62 19.00
CA LEU A 247 -17.99 -6.76 19.74
C LEU A 247 -17.16 -7.59 20.70
N GLN A 248 -15.83 -7.52 20.54
CA GLN A 248 -14.90 -8.26 21.38
C GLN A 248 -14.63 -7.56 22.72
N GLU A 249 -14.80 -6.23 22.80
CA GLU A 249 -14.45 -5.44 23.99
C GLU A 249 -15.11 -5.93 25.29
N PRO A 250 -16.40 -6.27 25.34
CA PRO A 250 -17.00 -6.81 26.57
C PRO A 250 -16.28 -8.05 27.10
N TYR A 251 -15.89 -8.98 26.22
CA TYR A 251 -15.15 -10.19 26.58
C TYR A 251 -13.72 -9.86 27.04
N ARG A 252 -13.06 -8.90 26.37
CA ARG A 252 -11.71 -8.41 26.75
C ARG A 252 -11.75 -7.79 28.15
N GLN A 253 -12.74 -6.95 28.42
CA GLN A 253 -12.90 -6.26 29.70
C GLN A 253 -13.19 -7.26 30.83
N LEU A 254 -14.05 -8.25 30.61
CA LEU A 254 -14.33 -9.30 31.58
C LEU A 254 -13.05 -10.05 31.99
N LEU A 255 -12.26 -10.50 31.01
CA LEU A 255 -11.01 -11.21 31.27
C LEU A 255 -9.98 -10.33 32.01
N ARG A 256 -9.87 -9.05 31.66
CA ARG A 256 -9.02 -8.08 32.38
C ARG A 256 -9.49 -7.90 33.83
N GLN A 257 -10.79 -7.79 34.08
CA GLN A 257 -11.36 -7.68 35.44
C GLN A 257 -11.09 -8.92 36.29
N LEU A 258 -11.00 -10.10 35.68
CA LEU A 258 -10.60 -11.35 36.34
C LEU A 258 -9.06 -11.47 36.55
N GLY A 259 -8.31 -10.44 36.14
CA GLY A 259 -6.87 -10.31 36.36
C GLY A 259 -5.99 -10.96 35.28
N PHE A 260 -6.54 -11.25 34.09
CA PHE A 260 -5.74 -11.72 32.97
C PHE A 260 -5.12 -10.55 32.20
N GLN A 261 -3.89 -10.76 31.70
CA GLN A 261 -3.33 -9.96 30.62
C GLN A 261 -3.95 -10.41 29.31
N VAL A 262 -4.53 -9.48 28.55
CA VAL A 262 -5.35 -9.78 27.37
C VAL A 262 -4.75 -9.15 26.12
N ASN A 263 -4.47 -9.99 25.12
CA ASN A 263 -4.07 -9.59 23.77
C ASN A 263 -5.19 -9.93 22.79
N SER A 264 -5.53 -9.00 21.89
CA SER A 264 -6.60 -9.16 20.90
C SER A 264 -6.27 -8.39 19.61
N PRO A 265 -6.17 -9.08 18.45
CA PRO A 265 -6.04 -10.53 18.38
C PRO A 265 -4.77 -11.01 19.10
N GLY A 266 -4.86 -12.19 19.71
CA GLY A 266 -3.76 -12.83 20.41
C GLY A 266 -2.95 -13.72 19.48
N LYS A 267 -1.64 -13.46 19.36
CA LYS A 267 -0.70 -14.36 18.68
C LYS A 267 -0.06 -15.30 19.67
N VAL A 268 -0.17 -16.60 19.42
CA VAL A 268 0.33 -17.64 20.33
C VAL A 268 1.15 -18.64 19.52
N ALA A 269 2.40 -18.84 19.92
CA ALA A 269 3.27 -19.84 19.33
C ALA A 269 2.91 -21.24 19.87
N GLY A 270 2.64 -22.18 18.98
CA GLY A 270 2.48 -23.59 19.31
C GLY A 270 3.82 -24.27 19.60
N ARG A 271 3.78 -25.50 20.10
CA ARG A 271 4.98 -26.31 20.37
C ARG A 271 5.79 -26.61 19.11
N SER A 272 5.13 -26.62 17.96
CA SER A 272 5.79 -26.74 16.65
C SER A 272 6.59 -25.49 16.23
N GLY A 273 6.41 -24.36 16.91
CA GLY A 273 6.94 -23.06 16.51
C GLY A 273 6.06 -22.30 15.51
N VAL A 274 4.96 -22.89 15.05
CA VAL A 274 3.94 -22.19 14.24
C VAL A 274 3.19 -21.19 15.12
N GLU A 275 3.03 -19.97 14.63
CA GLU A 275 2.20 -18.96 15.29
C GLU A 275 0.74 -19.08 14.85
N TYR A 276 -0.17 -19.09 15.82
CA TYR A 276 -1.62 -19.12 15.62
C TYR A 276 -2.25 -17.82 16.10
N LEU A 277 -3.28 -17.38 15.37
CA LEU A 277 -4.04 -16.18 15.70
C LEU A 277 -5.37 -16.57 16.35
N PHE A 278 -5.61 -16.03 17.54
CA PHE A 278 -6.88 -16.13 18.27
C PHE A 278 -7.50 -14.75 18.39
N ASP A 279 -8.82 -14.67 18.45
CA ASP A 279 -9.51 -13.38 18.61
C ASP A 279 -9.18 -12.74 19.97
N ILE A 280 -9.05 -13.58 21.01
CA ILE A 280 -8.56 -13.17 22.32
C ILE A 280 -7.61 -14.24 22.85
N ALA A 281 -6.41 -13.84 23.27
CA ALA A 281 -5.54 -14.65 24.12
C ALA A 281 -5.36 -13.95 25.46
N ALA A 282 -5.67 -14.68 26.54
CA ALA A 282 -5.60 -14.19 27.91
C ALA A 282 -4.66 -15.06 28.74
N SER A 283 -3.77 -14.43 29.50
CA SER A 283 -2.79 -15.13 30.33
C SER A 283 -2.78 -14.58 31.76
N LYS A 284 -2.63 -15.46 32.74
CA LYS A 284 -2.51 -15.13 34.17
C LYS A 284 -1.70 -16.23 34.86
N ASP A 285 -0.52 -15.87 35.36
CA ASP A 285 0.44 -16.84 35.89
C ASP A 285 0.71 -17.94 34.83
N ASP A 286 0.57 -19.22 35.18
CA ASP A 286 0.71 -20.35 34.23
C ASP A 286 -0.60 -20.66 33.46
N LYS A 287 -1.68 -19.91 33.70
CA LYS A 287 -2.99 -20.14 33.07
C LYS A 287 -3.09 -19.39 31.75
N THR A 288 -3.49 -20.10 30.70
CA THR A 288 -3.73 -19.54 29.36
C THR A 288 -5.14 -19.87 28.88
N ILE A 289 -5.87 -18.84 28.45
CA ILE A 289 -7.21 -18.96 27.87
C ILE A 289 -7.17 -18.43 26.44
N LEU A 290 -7.61 -19.25 25.48
CA LEU A 290 -7.68 -18.89 24.07
C LEU A 290 -9.14 -18.89 23.63
N VAL A 291 -9.58 -17.78 23.04
CA VAL A 291 -10.97 -17.58 22.63
C VAL A 291 -11.01 -17.25 21.14
N ASN A 292 -11.85 -17.97 20.39
CA ASN A 292 -12.29 -17.57 19.06
C ASN A 292 -13.78 -17.26 19.09
N ILE A 293 -14.16 -16.22 18.37
CA ILE A 293 -15.54 -15.76 18.25
C ILE A 293 -15.92 -15.85 16.78
N VAL A 294 -16.91 -16.69 16.49
CA VAL A 294 -17.41 -16.90 15.14
C VAL A 294 -18.78 -16.25 15.04
N TYR A 295 -18.85 -15.21 14.22
CA TYR A 295 -20.11 -14.68 13.74
C TYR A 295 -20.50 -15.38 12.43
N SER A 296 -21.78 -15.71 12.30
CA SER A 296 -22.35 -16.27 11.09
C SER A 296 -23.81 -15.86 10.99
N ASP A 297 -24.33 -15.62 9.79
CA ASP A 297 -25.78 -15.36 9.62
C ASP A 297 -26.61 -16.64 9.58
N VAL A 298 -25.94 -17.79 9.54
CA VAL A 298 -26.52 -19.13 9.66
C VAL A 298 -25.96 -19.85 10.88
N ILE A 299 -26.57 -20.98 11.24
CA ILE A 299 -26.07 -21.85 12.29
C ILE A 299 -24.61 -22.22 11.99
N VAL A 300 -23.71 -21.97 12.95
CA VAL A 300 -22.30 -22.29 12.85
C VAL A 300 -22.14 -23.80 12.73
N THR A 301 -21.35 -24.25 11.74
CA THR A 301 -21.03 -25.66 11.48
C THR A 301 -19.68 -26.06 12.10
N ASP A 302 -19.19 -27.26 11.82
CA ASP A 302 -17.97 -27.84 12.41
C ASP A 302 -16.65 -27.18 11.95
N ALA A 303 -16.62 -26.57 10.76
CA ALA A 303 -15.38 -26.05 10.18
C ALA A 303 -14.57 -25.10 11.09
N PRO A 304 -15.16 -24.10 11.76
CA PRO A 304 -14.43 -23.22 12.68
C PRO A 304 -13.88 -23.95 13.91
N LEU A 305 -14.62 -24.95 14.41
CA LEU A 305 -14.19 -25.79 15.52
C LEU A 305 -12.97 -26.64 15.11
N VAL A 306 -13.02 -27.27 13.93
CA VAL A 306 -11.89 -28.07 13.40
C VAL A 306 -10.65 -27.21 13.18
N LYS A 307 -10.81 -25.98 12.65
CA LYS A 307 -9.71 -25.02 12.51
C LYS A 307 -9.09 -24.68 13.88
N MET A 308 -9.92 -24.41 14.88
CA MET A 308 -9.47 -24.08 16.24
C MET A 308 -8.77 -25.26 16.91
N PHE A 309 -9.28 -26.49 16.72
CA PHE A 309 -8.69 -27.70 17.30
C PHE A 309 -7.22 -27.88 16.91
N GLY A 310 -6.87 -27.69 15.64
CA GLY A 310 -5.48 -27.79 15.20
C GLY A 310 -4.54 -26.83 15.96
N ALA A 311 -4.99 -25.60 16.19
CA ALA A 311 -4.23 -24.60 16.95
C ALA A 311 -4.16 -24.93 18.45
N VAL A 312 -5.29 -25.34 19.05
CA VAL A 312 -5.38 -25.69 20.48
C VAL A 312 -4.51 -26.91 20.80
N PHE A 313 -4.50 -27.92 19.93
CA PHE A 313 -3.69 -29.12 20.09
C PHE A 313 -2.20 -28.81 20.17
N ASP A 314 -1.73 -27.84 19.37
CA ASP A 314 -0.32 -27.43 19.36
C ASP A 314 0.03 -26.46 20.51
N CYS A 315 -0.86 -25.49 20.80
CA CYS A 315 -0.65 -24.49 21.85
C CYS A 315 -0.82 -25.05 23.28
N LYS A 316 -1.72 -26.03 23.47
CA LYS A 316 -2.12 -26.62 24.77
C LYS A 316 -2.43 -25.57 25.85
N PRO A 317 -3.43 -24.69 25.64
CA PRO A 317 -3.87 -23.75 26.66
C PRO A 317 -4.51 -24.47 27.85
N THR A 318 -4.68 -23.76 28.96
CA THR A 318 -5.46 -24.24 30.12
C THR A 318 -6.94 -24.34 29.78
N LYS A 319 -7.45 -23.42 28.95
CA LYS A 319 -8.81 -23.45 28.44
C LYS A 319 -8.87 -22.93 27.01
N ALA A 320 -9.59 -23.65 26.15
CA ALA A 320 -9.93 -23.21 24.80
C ALA A 320 -11.44 -22.99 24.71
N ILE A 321 -11.87 -21.86 24.16
CA ILE A 321 -13.28 -21.45 24.12
C ILE A 321 -13.65 -21.01 22.72
N LEU A 322 -14.66 -21.64 22.13
CA LEU A 322 -15.28 -21.21 20.88
C LEU A 322 -16.63 -20.57 21.19
N ILE A 323 -16.80 -19.30 20.86
CA ILE A 323 -18.06 -18.58 20.97
C ILE A 323 -18.70 -18.54 19.58
N ALA A 324 -19.86 -19.16 19.41
CA ALA A 324 -20.61 -19.21 18.17
C ALA A 324 -21.86 -18.31 18.26
N VAL A 325 -21.94 -17.33 17.37
CA VAL A 325 -23.07 -16.39 17.27
C VAL A 325 -23.71 -16.53 15.87
N PRO A 326 -25.04 -16.72 15.77
CA PRO A 326 -26.03 -16.76 16.84
C PRO A 326 -26.13 -18.12 17.54
N GLU A 327 -25.96 -19.24 16.83
CA GLU A 327 -26.07 -20.58 17.42
C GLU A 327 -25.15 -21.56 16.67
N SER A 328 -24.92 -22.73 17.26
CA SER A 328 -24.16 -23.84 16.66
C SER A 328 -25.06 -25.07 16.52
N ALA A 329 -24.81 -25.90 15.50
CA ALA A 329 -25.55 -27.15 15.34
C ALA A 329 -25.31 -28.09 16.54
N GLU A 330 -26.34 -28.82 16.98
CA GLU A 330 -26.26 -29.74 18.13
C GLU A 330 -25.15 -30.79 17.98
N SER A 331 -24.88 -31.21 16.74
CA SER A 331 -23.83 -32.17 16.39
C SER A 331 -22.42 -31.71 16.77
N ILE A 332 -22.20 -30.40 16.92
CA ILE A 332 -20.89 -29.80 17.22
C ILE A 332 -20.54 -29.92 18.69
N SER A 333 -21.54 -29.97 19.59
CA SER A 333 -21.34 -30.03 21.03
C SER A 333 -20.54 -31.27 21.47
N LEU A 334 -20.78 -32.42 20.82
CA LEU A 334 -20.04 -33.66 21.08
C LEU A 334 -18.59 -33.54 20.62
N LEU A 335 -18.36 -33.02 19.41
CA LEU A 335 -17.02 -32.81 18.84
C LEU A 335 -16.21 -31.81 19.67
N ALA A 336 -16.83 -30.71 20.12
CA ALA A 336 -16.15 -29.69 20.93
C ALA A 336 -15.63 -30.31 22.24
N LYS A 337 -16.44 -31.17 22.88
CA LYS A 337 -16.03 -31.89 24.08
C LYS A 337 -14.87 -32.87 23.82
N GLU A 338 -14.88 -33.58 22.69
CA GLU A 338 -13.76 -34.46 22.30
C GLU A 338 -12.46 -33.69 22.06
N TYR A 339 -12.56 -32.47 21.53
CA TYR A 339 -11.44 -31.59 21.26
C TYR A 339 -10.96 -30.77 22.46
N ASP A 340 -11.57 -30.96 23.65
CA ASP A 340 -11.33 -30.16 24.86
C ASP A 340 -11.50 -28.65 24.61
N ILE A 341 -12.48 -28.30 23.76
CA ILE A 341 -12.88 -26.93 23.46
C ILE A 341 -14.25 -26.69 24.09
N THR A 342 -14.34 -25.65 24.92
CA THR A 342 -15.61 -25.22 25.50
C THR A 342 -16.39 -24.44 24.44
N LEU A 343 -17.53 -24.96 24.02
CA LEU A 343 -18.44 -24.29 23.07
C LEU A 343 -19.47 -23.45 23.83
N LEU A 344 -19.52 -22.15 23.53
CA LEU A 344 -20.57 -21.24 23.97
C LEU A 344 -21.35 -20.80 22.73
N SER A 345 -22.66 -21.02 22.70
CA SER A 345 -23.49 -20.65 21.54
C SER A 345 -24.71 -19.86 22.00
N GLY A 346 -25.02 -18.75 21.34
CA GLY A 346 -26.17 -17.94 21.69
C GLY A 346 -26.22 -16.60 20.95
N ASN A 347 -27.42 -16.04 20.88
CA ASN A 347 -27.68 -14.71 20.32
C ASN A 347 -27.67 -13.61 21.40
N ASP A 348 -27.86 -13.97 22.67
CA ASP A 348 -27.80 -13.04 23.79
C ASP A 348 -26.35 -12.82 24.24
N SER A 349 -25.81 -11.67 23.86
CA SER A 349 -24.46 -11.24 24.23
C SER A 349 -24.21 -11.22 25.74
N LYS A 350 -25.22 -10.87 26.55
CA LYS A 350 -25.08 -10.83 28.01
C LYS A 350 -25.03 -12.23 28.59
N LEU A 351 -25.90 -13.13 28.12
CA LEU A 351 -25.86 -14.54 28.53
C LEU A 351 -24.53 -15.20 28.17
N LEU A 352 -23.99 -14.92 26.97
CA LEU A 352 -22.68 -15.41 26.55
C LEU A 352 -21.56 -14.89 27.45
N LEU A 353 -21.59 -13.61 27.84
CA LEU A 353 -20.62 -13.02 28.77
C LEU A 353 -20.70 -13.62 30.16
N ASP A 354 -21.92 -13.81 30.71
CA ASP A 354 -22.13 -14.41 32.01
C ASP A 354 -21.66 -15.88 32.03
N THR A 355 -21.97 -16.63 30.97
CA THR A 355 -21.49 -18.02 30.82
C THR A 355 -19.98 -18.09 30.67
N LEU A 356 -19.37 -17.18 29.90
CA LEU A 356 -17.91 -17.07 29.79
C LEU A 356 -17.28 -16.84 31.17
N LYS A 357 -17.87 -15.95 31.99
CA LYS A 357 -17.38 -15.66 33.34
C LYS A 357 -17.38 -16.91 34.21
N GLU A 358 -18.47 -17.68 34.21
CA GLU A 358 -18.55 -18.94 34.95
C GLU A 358 -17.48 -19.93 34.51
N VAL A 359 -17.30 -20.12 33.19
CA VAL A 359 -16.26 -21.00 32.64
C VAL A 359 -14.86 -20.55 33.08
N VAL A 360 -14.56 -19.26 32.98
CA VAL A 360 -13.23 -18.71 33.33
C VAL A 360 -12.94 -18.86 34.82
N LEU A 361 -13.94 -18.76 35.70
CA LEU A 361 -13.76 -18.97 37.14
C LEU A 361 -13.41 -20.41 37.53
N THR A 362 -13.61 -21.38 36.62
CA THR A 362 -13.18 -22.77 36.83
C THR A 362 -11.72 -23.03 36.44
N VAL A 363 -11.07 -22.07 35.78
CA VAL A 363 -9.66 -22.13 35.35
C VAL A 363 -8.76 -21.75 36.50
#